data_AF-A0A3D2X0L8-F1
#
_entry.id   AF-A0A3D2X0L8-F1
#
_cell.length_a   1.000
_cell.length_b   1.000
_cell.length_c   1.000
_cell.angle_alpha   90.00
_cell.angle_beta   90.00
_cell.angle_gamma   90.00
#
_symmetry.space_group_name_H-M   'P 1'
#
loop_
_entity.id
_entity.type
_entity.pdbx_description
1 polymer ?
#
loop_
_entity_poly.entity_id
_entity_poly.type
_entity_poly.pdbx_seq_one_letter_code
_entity_poly.pdbx_strand_id
1 'polypeptide(L)'
;MINIYFYILLASALFTIGVIGLFLQKTRLHILLSTQLILSSAIIIGLLFSQKSGPKAEINLFIIVILLGAFFMFLISSIYEYKNNQSLSDREL
;
A
#
# COMPACT_ATOMS: atom_id res chain seq x y z
N MET A 1 -15.73 -15.98 -18.02
CA MET A 1 -14.58 -15.05 -17.96
C MET A 1 -15.04 -13.77 -17.28
N ILE A 2 -14.43 -13.37 -16.16
CA ILE A 2 -14.74 -12.07 -15.54
C ILE A 2 -14.18 -10.96 -16.44
N ASN A 3 -14.96 -9.90 -16.57
CA ASN A 3 -14.65 -8.81 -17.49
C ASN A 3 -13.47 -7.97 -16.99
N ILE A 4 -12.45 -7.78 -17.84
CA ILE A 4 -11.25 -7.00 -17.53
C ILE A 4 -11.58 -5.55 -17.13
N TYR A 5 -12.66 -4.99 -17.69
CA TYR A 5 -13.13 -3.65 -17.35
C TYR A 5 -13.56 -3.52 -15.88
N PHE A 6 -14.05 -4.61 -15.27
CA PHE A 6 -14.44 -4.60 -13.86
C PHE A 6 -13.22 -4.41 -12.95
N TYR A 7 -12.12 -5.12 -13.21
CA TYR A 7 -10.89 -4.97 -12.43
C TYR A 7 -10.23 -3.61 -12.62
N ILE A 8 -10.29 -3.05 -13.83
CA ILE A 8 -9.80 -1.70 -14.11
C ILE A 8 -10.61 -0.66 -13.34
N LEU A 9 -11.95 -0.77 -13.36
CA LEU A 9 -12.83 0.14 -12.63
C LEU A 9 -12.63 0.02 -11.12
N LEU A 10 -12.52 -1.21 -10.61
CA LEU A 10 -12.23 -1.47 -9.20
C LEU A 10 -10.89 -0.84 -8.80
N ALA A 11 -9.81 -1.12 -9.54
CA ALA A 11 -8.50 -0.55 -9.23
C ALA A 11 -8.51 0.98 -9.30
N SER A 12 -9.19 1.57 -10.30
CA SER A 12 -9.34 3.01 -10.39
C SER A 12 -10.08 3.58 -9.18
N ALA A 13 -11.17 2.93 -8.73
CA ALA A 13 -11.91 3.37 -7.55
C ALA A 13 -11.06 3.28 -6.28
N LEU A 14 -10.33 2.18 -6.07
CA LEU A 14 -9.41 2.04 -4.94
C LEU A 14 -8.29 3.09 -4.99
N PHE A 15 -7.72 3.36 -6.16
CA PHE A 15 -6.70 4.38 -6.34
C PHE A 15 -7.23 5.76 -5.94
N THR A 16 -8.41 6.14 -6.43
CA THR A 16 -9.04 7.42 -6.10
C THR A 16 -9.33 7.54 -4.60
N ILE A 17 -9.88 6.49 -3.96
CA ILE A 17 -10.11 6.46 -2.51
C ILE A 17 -8.80 6.61 -1.75
N GLY A 18 -7.75 5.91 -2.18
CA GLY A 18 -6.42 6.01 -1.58
C GLY A 18 -5.83 7.40 -1.70
N VAL A 19 -5.92 8.04 -2.86
CA VAL A 19 -5.46 9.42 -3.08
C VAL A 19 -6.24 10.40 -2.21
N ILE A 20 -7.57 10.32 -2.19
CA ILE A 20 -8.41 11.16 -1.33
C ILE A 20 -8.04 10.96 0.15
N GLY A 21 -7.89 9.69 0.57
CA GLY A 21 -7.46 9.33 1.92
C GLY A 21 -6.03 9.78 2.24
N LEU A 22 -5.18 10.04 1.26
CA LEU A 22 -3.84 10.61 1.50
C LEU A 22 -3.95 12.08 1.92
N PHE A 23 -4.82 12.85 1.24
CA PHE A 23 -4.98 14.29 1.49
C PHE A 23 -5.83 14.61 2.72
N LEU A 24 -6.81 13.77 3.06
CA LEU A 24 -7.74 14.04 4.15
C LEU A 24 -7.20 13.68 5.54
N GLN A 25 -6.14 12.88 5.62
CA GLN A 25 -5.78 12.23 6.88
C GLN A 25 -4.67 12.96 7.64
N LYS A 26 -4.90 13.14 8.94
CA LYS A 26 -4.02 13.93 9.83
C LYS A 26 -2.94 13.13 10.52
N THR A 27 -3.06 11.81 10.59
CA THR A 27 -2.10 10.96 11.30
C THR A 27 -1.22 10.20 10.32
N ARG A 28 0.06 10.04 10.67
CA ARG A 28 1.06 9.33 9.85
C ARG A 28 0.64 7.90 9.48
N LEU A 29 0.04 7.16 10.42
CA LEU A 29 -0.42 5.79 10.21
C LEU A 29 -1.49 5.70 9.11
N HIS A 30 -2.44 6.62 9.16
CA HIS A 30 -3.51 6.71 8.18
C HIS A 30 -3.00 7.10 6.78
N ILE A 31 -2.02 8.02 6.68
CA ILE A 31 -1.34 8.34 5.42
C ILE A 31 -0.64 7.09 4.85
N LEU A 32 -0.03 6.28 5.72
CA LEU A 32 0.60 5.01 5.34
C LEU A 32 -0.42 4.02 4.79
N LEU A 33 -1.55 3.84 5.48
CA LEU A 33 -2.65 2.99 5.01
C LEU A 33 -3.21 3.45 3.66
N SER A 34 -3.38 4.76 3.46
CA SER A 34 -3.78 5.32 2.17
C SER A 34 -2.78 5.02 1.06
N THR A 35 -1.48 5.19 1.34
CA THR A 35 -0.41 4.86 0.40
C THR A 35 -0.41 3.38 0.06
N GLN A 36 -0.64 2.51 1.05
CA GLN A 36 -0.74 1.07 0.83
C GLN A 36 -1.95 0.69 -0.04
N LEU A 37 -3.08 1.39 0.12
CA LEU A 37 -4.25 1.20 -0.71
C LEU A 37 -3.97 1.60 -2.17
N ILE A 38 -3.27 2.72 -2.38
CA ILE A 38 -2.81 3.18 -3.71
C ILE A 38 -1.92 2.11 -4.36
N LEU A 39 -0.89 1.62 -3.65
CA LEU A 39 0.01 0.60 -4.16
C LEU A 39 -0.74 -0.72 -4.46
N SER A 40 -1.70 -1.10 -3.62
CA SER A 40 -2.54 -2.29 -3.85
C SER A 40 -3.35 -2.19 -5.14
N SER A 41 -3.87 -1.00 -5.46
CA SER A 41 -4.58 -0.79 -6.73
C SER A 41 -3.67 -0.94 -7.95
N ALA A 42 -2.42 -0.47 -7.87
CA ALA A 42 -1.42 -0.63 -8.92
C ALA A 42 -1.05 -2.10 -9.12
N ILE A 43 -0.96 -2.88 -8.03
CA ILE A 43 -0.73 -4.33 -8.08
C ILE A 43 -1.85 -5.06 -8.82
N ILE A 44 -3.12 -4.71 -8.57
CA ILE A 44 -4.27 -5.32 -9.27
C ILE A 44 -4.15 -5.12 -10.79
N ILE A 45 -3.86 -3.89 -11.23
CA ILE A 45 -3.67 -3.57 -12.66
C ILE A 45 -2.45 -4.30 -13.21
N GLY A 46 -1.34 -4.29 -12.48
CA GLY A 46 -0.12 -4.96 -12.87
C GLY A 46 -0.34 -6.47 -13.05
N LEU A 47 -1.06 -7.13 -12.14
CA LEU A 47 -1.39 -8.54 -12.21
C LEU A 47 -2.19 -8.86 -13.49
N LEU A 48 -3.12 -7.97 -13.85
CA LEU A 48 -3.95 -8.07 -15.05
C LEU A 48 -3.11 -8.01 -16.34
N PHE A 49 -2.11 -7.12 -16.39
CA PHE A 49 -1.18 -7.03 -17.53
C PHE A 49 -0.16 -8.17 -17.53
N SER A 50 0.20 -8.65 -16.34
CA SER A 50 1.14 -9.74 -16.15
C SER A 50 0.63 -11.06 -16.76
N GLN A 51 -0.67 -11.35 -16.61
CA GLN A 51 -1.30 -12.52 -17.23
C GLN A 51 -1.13 -12.56 -18.76
N LYS A 52 -1.00 -11.39 -19.41
CA LYS A 52 -0.78 -11.28 -20.87
C LYS A 52 0.70 -11.33 -21.26
N SER A 53 1.60 -11.05 -20.31
CA SER A 53 3.04 -10.88 -20.55
C SER A 53 3.86 -12.14 -20.24
N GLY A 54 3.22 -13.14 -19.62
CA GLY A 54 3.80 -14.44 -19.33
C GLY A 54 4.43 -14.53 -17.93
N PRO A 55 5.01 -15.70 -17.57
CA PRO A 55 5.34 -16.07 -16.20
C PRO A 55 6.42 -15.19 -15.56
N LYS A 56 7.32 -14.60 -16.35
CA LYS A 56 8.35 -13.69 -15.84
C LYS A 56 7.76 -12.42 -15.23
N ALA A 57 6.72 -11.87 -15.85
CA ALA A 57 6.04 -10.70 -15.32
C ALA A 57 5.36 -11.01 -13.99
N GLU A 58 4.80 -12.22 -13.84
CA GLU A 58 4.08 -12.63 -12.63
C GLU A 58 5.02 -12.79 -11.44
N ILE A 59 6.19 -13.39 -11.69
CA ILE A 59 7.25 -13.54 -10.69
C ILE A 59 7.76 -12.17 -10.24
N ASN A 60 8.01 -11.25 -11.18
CA ASN A 60 8.43 -9.89 -10.83
C ASN A 60 7.39 -9.19 -9.96
N LEU A 61 6.12 -9.35 -10.28
CA LEU A 61 5.03 -8.75 -9.52
C LEU A 61 4.88 -9.36 -8.13
N PHE A 62 5.05 -10.67 -8.02
CA PHE A 62 5.06 -11.37 -6.74
C PHE A 62 6.19 -10.86 -5.82
N ILE A 63 7.39 -10.63 -6.36
CA ILE A 63 8.51 -10.04 -5.62
C ILE A 63 8.15 -8.63 -5.15
N ILE A 64 7.53 -7.81 -6.02
CA ILE A 64 7.09 -6.45 -5.65
C ILE A 64 6.09 -6.52 -4.49
N VAL A 65 5.10 -7.42 -4.53
CA VAL A 65 4.10 -7.58 -3.46
C VAL A 65 4.75 -7.94 -2.12
N ILE A 66 5.69 -8.88 -2.12
CA ILE A 66 6.42 -9.28 -0.90
C ILE A 66 7.21 -8.10 -0.33
N LEU A 67 7.97 -7.42 -1.19
CA LEU A 67 8.80 -6.28 -0.78
C LEU A 67 7.93 -5.16 -0.21
N LEU A 68 6.77 -4.91 -0.82
CA LEU A 68 5.80 -3.93 -0.36
C LEU A 68 5.30 -4.24 1.05
N GLY A 69 4.95 -5.51 1.31
CA GLY A 69 4.48 -5.96 2.61
C GLY A 69 5.55 -5.80 3.69
N ALA A 70 6.79 -6.21 3.39
CA ALA A 70 7.92 -6.05 4.31
C ALA A 70 8.20 -4.57 4.62
N PHE A 71 8.21 -3.72 3.60
CA PHE A 71 8.43 -2.28 3.76
C PHE A 71 7.35 -1.62 4.62
N PHE A 72 6.09 -1.99 4.41
CA PHE A 72 4.97 -1.48 5.18
C PHE A 72 5.06 -1.88 6.67
N MET A 73 5.41 -3.13 6.94
CA MET A 73 5.59 -3.64 8.30
C MET A 73 6.74 -2.92 9.03
N PHE A 74 7.85 -2.70 8.33
CA PHE A 74 8.98 -1.93 8.85
C PHE A 74 8.60 -0.48 9.21
N LEU A 75 7.90 0.21 8.31
CA LEU A 75 7.45 1.59 8.54
C LEU A 75 6.51 1.71 9.75
N ILE A 76 5.59 0.76 9.91
CA ILE A 76 4.71 0.72 11.08
C ILE A 76 5.54 0.56 12.35
N SER A 77 6.45 -0.41 12.41
CA SER A 77 7.32 -0.62 13.58
C SER A 77 8.08 0.64 13.96
N SER A 78 8.68 1.32 12.97
CA SER A 78 9.42 2.57 13.17
C SER A 78 8.53 3.70 13.75
N ILE A 79 7.27 3.80 13.31
CA ILE A 79 6.32 4.79 13.86
C ILE A 79 5.97 4.47 15.31
N TYR A 80 5.78 3.19 15.64
CA TYR A 80 5.49 2.77 17.01
C TYR A 80 6.67 3.03 17.95
N GLU A 81 7.89 2.69 17.54
CA GLU A 81 9.11 2.98 18.29
C GLU A 81 9.30 4.49 18.53
N TYR A 82 9.11 5.30 17.48
CA TYR A 82 9.20 6.76 17.61
C TYR A 82 8.21 7.31 18.65
N LYS A 83 6.96 6.83 18.62
CA LYS A 83 5.92 7.26 19.57
C LYS A 83 6.23 6.80 21.00
N ASN A 84 6.75 5.59 21.16
CA ASN A 84 7.13 5.04 22.46
C ASN A 84 8.28 5.85 23.09
N ASN A 85 9.31 6.17 22.31
CA ASN A 85 10.47 6.92 22.79
C ASN A 85 10.12 8.36 23.19
N GLN A 86 9.19 9.02 22.48
CA GLN A 86 8.67 10.33 22.91
C GLN A 86 7.94 10.25 24.25
N SER A 87 7.09 9.24 24.44
CA SER A 87 6.31 9.09 25.67
C SER A 87 7.16 8.82 26.92
N LEU A 88 8.37 8.26 26.75
CA LEU A 88 9.32 8.06 27.83
C LEU A 88 10.04 9.36 28.18
N SER A 89 10.45 10.16 27.18
CA SER A 89 11.09 11.47 27.40
C SER A 89 10.17 12.46 28.12
N ASP A 90 8.86 12.43 27.85
CA ASP A 90 7.88 13.33 28.49
C ASP A 90 7.62 12.97 29.97
N ARG A 91 7.96 11.75 30.41
CA ARG A 91 7.77 11.28 31.79
C ARG A 91 8.97 11.57 32.71
N GLU A 92 10.11 11.93 32.14
CA GLU A 92 11.35 12.25 32.88
C GLU A 92 11.50 13.75 33.17
N LEU A 93 10.51 14.58 32.80
CA LEU A 93 10.37 16.00 33.12
C LEU A 93 9.27 16.24 34.17
#